data_AF-A0A8B7QWN0-F1
#
_entry.id   AF-A0A8B7QWN0-F1
#
_cell.length_a   1.000
_cell.length_b   1.000
_cell.length_c   1.000
_cell.angle_alpha   90.00
_cell.angle_beta   90.00
_cell.angle_gamma   90.00
#
_symmetry.space_group_name_H-M   'P 1'
#
loop_
_entity.id
_entity.type
_entity.pdbx_description
1 polymer ?
#
loop_
_entity_poly.entity_id
_entity_poly.type
_entity_poly.pdbx_seq_one_letter_code
_entity_poly.pdbx_strand_id
1 'polypeptide(L)'
;MALGWQDIQRLRLDELNEFMARLSSDVYLKMCLVPDFLPPIEAADFSERLGRQLVCLERVTCSDLGISGTVRVRNVAFEKQVAVRYTFSGWRSAHEAVAKWRGPAGSEGTEDVFAFGFPVPPFLLALGSCVHFALRYRVAGAEYWDNNEGRDYSLTCRAHALHMPRGECEESWIHFI
;
A
#
# COMPACT_ATOMS: atom_id res chain seq x y z
N MET A 1 6.73 25.80 -28.94
CA MET A 1 5.81 26.94 -29.08
C MET A 1 4.42 26.46 -28.69
N ALA A 2 3.85 27.00 -27.62
CA ALA A 2 2.50 26.65 -27.17
C ALA A 2 1.48 27.29 -28.12
N LEU A 3 0.56 26.50 -28.66
CA LEU A 3 -0.55 27.01 -29.47
C LEU A 3 -1.60 27.65 -28.56
N GLY A 4 -2.14 28.79 -28.98
CA GLY A 4 -3.06 29.60 -28.19
C GLY A 4 -4.47 29.03 -28.19
N TRP A 5 -5.24 29.35 -27.15
CA TRP A 5 -6.65 28.93 -26.96
C TRP A 5 -7.61 29.26 -28.12
N GLN A 6 -7.18 30.08 -29.09
CA GLN A 6 -7.95 30.43 -30.28
C GLN A 6 -7.84 29.39 -31.41
N ASP A 7 -6.88 28.46 -31.37
CA ASP A 7 -6.69 27.44 -32.43
C ASP A 7 -7.58 26.19 -32.25
N ILE A 8 -8.17 26.00 -31.07
CA ILE A 8 -8.96 24.80 -30.72
C ILE A 8 -10.33 24.78 -31.43
N GLN A 9 -10.84 25.94 -31.88
CA GLN A 9 -12.17 26.04 -32.52
C GLN A 9 -12.18 25.66 -34.02
N ARG A 10 -11.05 25.24 -34.61
CA ARG A 10 -10.94 24.91 -36.05
C ARG A 10 -10.54 23.47 -36.39
N LEU A 11 -10.30 22.63 -35.39
CA LEU A 11 -9.88 21.25 -35.65
C LEU A 11 -11.09 20.38 -36.03
N ARG A 12 -10.97 19.61 -37.12
CA ARG A 12 -12.01 18.62 -37.48
C ARG A 12 -12.07 17.53 -36.41
N LEU A 13 -13.26 16.94 -36.21
CA LEU A 13 -13.50 15.86 -35.24
C LEU A 13 -12.47 14.72 -35.35
N ASP A 14 -12.01 14.42 -36.57
CA ASP A 14 -10.99 13.40 -36.81
C ASP A 14 -9.60 13.79 -36.30
N GLU A 15 -9.22 15.07 -36.42
CA GLU A 15 -7.93 15.60 -35.92
C GLU A 15 -7.94 15.69 -34.39
N LEU A 16 -9.08 16.04 -33.78
CA LEU A 16 -9.26 15.96 -32.34
C LEU A 16 -9.21 14.52 -31.84
N ASN A 17 -9.83 13.57 -32.54
CA ASN A 17 -9.77 12.15 -32.20
C ASN A 17 -8.36 11.59 -32.33
N GLU A 18 -7.61 11.98 -33.35
CA GLU A 18 -6.21 11.56 -33.54
C GLU A 18 -5.29 12.21 -32.49
N PHE A 19 -5.52 13.47 -32.13
CA PHE A 19 -4.81 14.14 -31.04
C PHE A 19 -5.10 13.49 -29.68
N MET A 20 -6.37 13.17 -29.40
CA MET A 20 -6.78 12.45 -28.18
C MET A 20 -6.25 11.02 -28.16
N ALA A 21 -6.19 10.33 -29.30
CA ALA A 21 -5.58 9.00 -29.43
C ALA A 21 -4.06 9.06 -29.19
N ARG A 22 -3.38 10.13 -29.65
CA ARG A 22 -1.95 10.37 -29.40
C ARG A 22 -1.66 10.66 -27.93
N LEU A 23 -2.48 11.48 -27.27
CA LEU A 23 -2.39 11.71 -25.82
C LEU A 23 -2.68 10.41 -25.02
N SER A 24 -3.63 9.61 -25.49
CA SER A 24 -3.96 8.29 -24.92
C SER A 24 -2.85 7.25 -25.10
N SER A 25 -2.02 7.38 -26.15
CA SER A 25 -0.95 6.41 -26.44
C SER A 25 0.30 6.64 -25.58
N ASP A 26 0.50 7.84 -25.05
CA ASP A 26 1.70 8.23 -24.30
C ASP A 26 1.52 8.19 -22.77
N VAL A 27 0.29 7.97 -22.31
CA VAL A 27 -0.05 7.90 -20.88
C VAL A 27 -0.45 6.47 -20.53
N TYR A 28 0.48 5.72 -19.94
CA TYR A 28 0.16 4.42 -19.36
C TYR A 28 -0.38 4.63 -17.95
N LEU A 29 -1.60 4.16 -17.69
CA LEU A 29 -2.18 4.19 -16.35
C LEU A 29 -1.75 2.94 -15.58
N LYS A 30 -0.86 3.12 -14.59
CA LYS A 30 -0.55 2.06 -13.63
C LYS A 30 -1.57 2.11 -12.49
N MET A 31 -2.28 1.00 -12.27
CA MET A 31 -3.12 0.85 -11.09
C MET A 31 -2.24 0.51 -9.89
N CYS A 32 -2.33 1.31 -8.83
CA CYS A 32 -1.56 1.13 -7.61
C CYS A 32 -2.48 1.20 -6.39
N LEU A 33 -2.24 0.34 -5.40
CA LEU A 33 -2.85 0.51 -4.08
C LEU A 33 -2.12 1.60 -3.32
N VAL A 34 -2.90 2.54 -2.77
CA VAL A 34 -2.39 3.67 -1.99
C VAL A 34 -3.07 3.64 -0.62
N PRO A 35 -2.31 3.69 0.49
CA PRO A 35 -2.88 3.79 1.83
C PRO A 35 -3.74 5.06 1.97
N ASP A 36 -4.90 4.95 2.60
CA ASP A 36 -5.78 6.10 2.88
C ASP A 36 -5.50 6.73 4.26
N PHE A 37 -4.33 6.43 4.83
CA PHE A 37 -3.89 6.87 6.15
C PHE A 37 -2.40 7.22 6.11
N LEU A 38 -1.98 8.10 7.01
CA LEU A 38 -0.56 8.42 7.21
C LEU A 38 0.15 7.22 7.86
N PRO A 39 1.45 6.98 7.58
CA PRO A 39 2.21 5.92 8.23
C PRO A 39 2.06 6.00 9.76
N PRO A 40 1.52 4.97 10.46
CA PRO A 40 1.15 5.17 11.85
C PRO A 40 2.35 5.40 12.78
N ILE A 41 3.56 4.94 12.43
CA ILE A 41 4.79 5.27 13.17
C ILE A 41 5.10 6.77 13.21
N GLU A 42 4.59 7.55 12.24
CA GLU A 42 4.76 9.00 12.19
C GLU A 42 3.67 9.74 12.98
N ALA A 43 2.65 9.02 13.47
CA ALA A 43 1.60 9.61 14.30
C ALA A 43 2.12 9.90 15.71
N ALA A 44 1.75 11.07 16.26
CA ALA A 44 2.22 11.52 17.58
C ALA A 44 1.77 10.60 18.74
N ASP A 45 0.64 9.90 18.56
CA ASP A 45 0.04 8.99 19.53
C ASP A 45 0.50 7.53 19.37
N PHE A 46 1.43 7.24 18.46
CA PHE A 46 1.86 5.88 18.15
C PHE A 46 2.31 5.09 19.38
N SER A 47 3.16 5.69 20.22
CA SER A 47 3.67 5.05 21.45
C SER A 47 2.58 4.82 22.49
N GLU A 48 1.64 5.75 22.62
CA GLU A 48 0.50 5.62 23.53
C GLU A 48 -0.40 4.46 23.08
N ARG A 49 -0.74 4.42 21.79
CA ARG A 49 -1.50 3.31 21.21
C ARG A 49 -0.76 2.00 21.43
N LEU A 50 0.52 1.91 21.08
CA LEU A 50 1.30 0.69 21.26
C LEU A 50 1.31 0.23 22.72
N GLY A 51 1.38 1.15 23.68
CA GLY A 51 1.27 0.85 25.10
C GLY A 51 -0.11 0.29 25.49
N ARG A 52 -1.19 0.82 24.92
CA ARG A 52 -2.58 0.44 25.22
C ARG A 52 -3.02 -0.89 24.58
N GLN A 53 -2.74 -1.08 23.30
CA GLN A 53 -3.21 -2.24 22.52
C GLN A 53 -2.12 -3.28 22.24
N LEU A 54 -0.88 -3.06 22.68
CA LEU A 54 0.29 -3.96 22.55
C LEU A 54 0.74 -4.31 21.12
N VAL A 55 -0.02 -3.92 20.10
CA VAL A 55 0.30 -4.08 18.68
C VAL A 55 -0.08 -2.81 17.93
N CYS A 56 0.80 -2.33 17.07
CA CYS A 56 0.52 -1.23 16.15
C CYS A 56 1.12 -1.51 14.78
N LEU A 57 0.40 -1.15 13.72
CA LEU A 57 0.98 -1.08 12.37
C LEU A 57 2.07 -0.02 12.37
N GLU A 58 3.27 -0.36 11.94
CA GLU A 58 4.38 0.58 11.87
C GLU A 58 4.39 1.29 10.50
N ARG A 59 4.39 0.50 9.42
CA ARG A 59 4.36 0.98 8.03
C ARG A 59 3.74 -0.05 7.12
N VAL A 60 3.13 0.41 6.03
CA VAL A 60 2.69 -0.42 4.93
C VAL A 60 3.32 0.07 3.62
N THR A 61 3.65 -0.86 2.74
CA THR A 61 4.12 -0.61 1.38
C THR A 61 3.33 -1.46 0.40
N CYS A 62 3.14 -0.93 -0.80
CA CYS A 62 2.47 -1.62 -1.90
C CYS A 62 3.44 -1.78 -3.06
N SER A 63 3.43 -2.95 -3.67
CA SER A 63 4.16 -3.23 -4.89
C SER A 63 3.31 -4.10 -5.81
N ASP A 64 3.85 -4.42 -6.98
CA ASP A 64 3.19 -5.31 -7.94
C ASP A 64 3.03 -6.74 -7.39
N LEU A 65 3.73 -7.09 -6.31
CA LEU A 65 3.65 -8.37 -5.62
C LEU A 65 2.56 -8.41 -4.52
N GLY A 66 1.93 -7.27 -4.21
CA GLY A 66 0.90 -7.15 -3.19
C GLY A 66 1.24 -6.14 -2.09
N ILE A 67 0.68 -6.38 -0.91
CA ILE A 67 0.85 -5.51 0.26
C ILE A 67 1.88 -6.14 1.20
N SER A 68 2.78 -5.33 1.72
CA SER A 68 3.73 -5.71 2.76
C SER A 68 3.80 -4.64 3.83
N GLY A 69 4.26 -4.98 5.03
CA GLY A 69 4.36 -4.02 6.10
C GLY A 69 5.12 -4.52 7.30
N THR A 70 5.42 -3.59 8.20
CA THR A 70 6.01 -3.87 9.51
C THR A 70 5.00 -3.56 10.61
N VAL A 71 5.07 -4.35 11.67
CA VAL A 71 4.20 -4.30 12.83
C VAL A 71 5.10 -4.20 14.05
N ARG A 72 4.79 -3.27 14.95
CA ARG A 72 5.45 -3.17 16.24
C ARG A 72 4.58 -3.81 17.32
N VAL A 73 5.19 -4.63 18.16
CA VAL A 73 4.50 -5.25 19.30
C VAL A 73 5.28 -5.05 20.60
N ARG A 74 4.56 -4.97 21.71
CA ARG A 74 5.17 -5.00 23.04
C ARG A 74 5.69 -6.41 23.35
N ASN A 75 6.94 -6.49 23.78
CA ASN A 75 7.60 -7.75 24.14
C ASN A 75 7.23 -8.17 25.57
N VAL A 76 6.04 -8.75 25.74
CA VAL A 76 5.53 -9.19 27.05
C VAL A 76 5.79 -10.67 27.36
N ALA A 77 6.01 -11.49 26.34
CA ALA A 77 6.45 -12.88 26.47
C ALA A 77 7.20 -13.32 25.20
N PHE A 78 7.98 -14.41 25.31
CA PHE A 78 8.77 -14.92 24.19
C PHE A 78 7.91 -15.42 23.02
N GLU A 79 6.92 -16.27 23.30
CA GLU A 79 6.03 -16.83 22.29
C GLU A 79 4.99 -15.81 21.83
N LYS A 80 5.12 -15.40 20.58
CA LYS A 80 4.29 -14.38 19.94
C LYS A 80 3.74 -14.91 18.63
N GLN A 81 2.45 -14.69 18.40
CA GLN A 81 1.84 -14.93 17.09
C GLN A 81 1.26 -13.61 16.59
N VAL A 82 1.88 -13.06 15.55
CA VAL A 82 1.40 -11.86 14.88
C VAL A 82 0.85 -12.26 13.52
N ALA A 83 -0.35 -11.81 13.20
CA ALA A 83 -0.98 -12.02 11.90
C ALA A 83 -1.64 -10.75 11.41
N VAL A 84 -1.73 -10.60 10.10
CA VAL A 84 -2.60 -9.61 9.46
C VAL A 84 -3.84 -10.32 8.95
N ARG A 85 -5.01 -9.84 9.35
CA ARG A 85 -6.31 -10.30 8.84
C ARG A 85 -6.81 -9.28 7.83
N TYR A 86 -7.15 -9.72 6.62
CA TYR A 86 -7.47 -8.82 5.52
C TYR A 86 -8.64 -9.33 4.67
N THR A 87 -9.24 -8.40 3.92
CA THR A 87 -10.40 -8.64 3.06
C THR A 87 -10.34 -7.80 1.79
N PHE A 88 -10.91 -8.35 0.73
CA PHE A 88 -11.16 -7.68 -0.56
C PHE A 88 -12.66 -7.43 -0.81
N SER A 89 -13.51 -7.77 0.16
CA SER A 89 -14.97 -7.90 -0.04
C SER A 89 -15.79 -7.21 1.06
N GLY A 90 -15.18 -6.26 1.79
CA GLY A 90 -15.83 -5.59 2.92
C GLY A 90 -16.22 -6.59 4.01
N TRP A 91 -15.28 -7.46 4.40
CA TRP A 91 -15.40 -8.45 5.47
C TRP A 91 -16.40 -9.60 5.25
N ARG A 92 -17.05 -9.71 4.08
CA ARG A 92 -17.83 -10.91 3.72
C ARG A 92 -16.97 -12.17 3.65
N SER A 93 -15.73 -12.02 3.18
CA SER A 93 -14.68 -13.02 3.26
C SER A 93 -13.43 -12.40 3.88
N ALA A 94 -12.71 -13.19 4.67
CA ALA A 94 -11.47 -12.75 5.32
C ALA A 94 -10.39 -13.81 5.15
N HIS A 95 -9.15 -13.34 5.07
CA HIS A 95 -7.95 -14.15 4.97
C HIS A 95 -6.99 -13.71 6.07
N GLU A 96 -6.02 -14.57 6.40
CA GLU A 96 -4.95 -14.23 7.32
C GLU A 96 -3.58 -14.54 6.71
N ALA A 97 -2.62 -13.66 6.95
CA ALA A 97 -1.21 -13.91 6.67
C ALA A 97 -0.40 -13.75 7.96
N VAL A 98 0.47 -14.73 8.24
CA VAL A 98 1.33 -14.71 9.43
C VAL A 98 2.46 -13.71 9.21
N ALA A 99 2.71 -12.87 10.21
CA ALA A 99 3.87 -11.99 10.24
C ALA A 99 5.07 -12.71 10.86
N LYS A 100 6.25 -12.48 10.31
CA LYS A 100 7.51 -13.09 10.76
C LYS A 100 8.31 -12.10 11.58
N TRP A 101 8.86 -12.56 12.70
CA TRP A 101 9.74 -11.74 13.53
C TRP A 101 10.97 -11.29 12.74
N ARG A 102 11.33 -10.01 12.89
CA ARG A 102 12.49 -9.39 12.24
C ARG A 102 13.61 -9.06 13.22
N GLY A 103 13.26 -8.72 14.45
CA GLY A 103 14.22 -8.23 15.43
C GLY A 103 13.55 -7.35 16.48
N PRO A 104 14.31 -6.93 17.50
CA PRO A 104 13.87 -5.91 18.43
C PRO A 104 13.78 -4.53 17.75
N ALA A 105 12.86 -3.67 18.20
CA ALA A 105 12.65 -2.32 17.66
C ALA A 105 13.71 -1.28 18.11
N GLY A 106 14.66 -1.70 18.95
CA GLY A 106 15.73 -0.88 19.54
C GLY A 106 16.63 -1.72 20.47
N SER A 107 17.52 -1.06 21.22
CA SER A 107 18.46 -1.72 22.14
C SER A 107 17.81 -2.27 23.41
N GLU A 108 16.71 -1.65 23.86
CA GLU A 108 16.07 -1.95 25.15
C GLU A 108 15.31 -3.29 25.17
N GLY A 109 15.04 -3.87 23.99
CA GLY A 109 14.35 -5.17 23.89
C GLY A 109 12.90 -5.19 24.38
N THR A 110 12.29 -4.03 24.68
CA THR A 110 10.91 -3.92 25.17
C THR A 110 9.85 -4.08 24.07
N GLU A 111 10.27 -4.01 22.82
CA GLU A 111 9.43 -4.04 21.63
C GLU A 111 10.08 -4.89 20.54
N ASP A 112 9.24 -5.61 19.80
CA ASP A 112 9.65 -6.42 18.65
C ASP A 112 9.02 -5.89 17.36
N VAL A 113 9.74 -6.06 16.25
CA VAL A 113 9.26 -5.79 14.90
C VAL A 113 8.95 -7.11 14.20
N PHE A 114 7.76 -7.19 13.61
CA PHE A 114 7.32 -8.28 12.75
C PHE A 114 7.05 -7.74 11.34
N ALA A 115 7.31 -8.54 10.31
CA ALA A 115 7.00 -8.21 8.93
C ALA A 115 5.96 -9.16 8.37
N PHE A 116 4.94 -8.62 7.71
CA PHE A 116 3.95 -9.38 6.96
C PHE A 116 4.02 -9.04 5.48
N GLY A 117 3.45 -9.93 4.67
CA GLY A 117 3.14 -9.66 3.29
C GLY A 117 2.06 -10.61 2.81
N PHE A 118 1.17 -10.11 1.96
CA PHE A 118 0.15 -10.93 1.30
C PHE A 118 -0.07 -10.45 -0.14
N PRO A 119 -0.31 -11.39 -1.07
CA PRO A 119 -0.53 -11.04 -2.46
C PRO A 119 -1.88 -10.35 -2.62
N VAL A 120 -1.95 -9.40 -3.55
CA VAL A 120 -3.21 -8.85 -4.03
C VAL A 120 -3.39 -9.26 -5.49
N PRO A 121 -4.32 -10.17 -5.79
CA PRO A 121 -4.55 -10.61 -7.16
C PRO A 121 -4.91 -9.43 -8.10
N PRO A 122 -4.28 -9.32 -9.28
CA PRO A 122 -4.51 -8.19 -10.19
C PRO A 122 -5.98 -8.01 -10.62
N PHE A 123 -6.75 -9.10 -10.72
CA PHE A 123 -8.17 -9.04 -11.05
C PHE A 123 -9.04 -8.37 -9.99
N LEU A 124 -8.52 -8.15 -8.78
CA LEU A 124 -9.17 -7.39 -7.71
C LEU A 124 -8.80 -5.89 -7.74
N LEU A 125 -7.80 -5.51 -8.53
CA LEU A 125 -7.30 -4.14 -8.67
C LEU A 125 -8.06 -3.40 -9.78
N ALA A 126 -9.34 -3.12 -9.55
CA ALA A 126 -10.09 -2.14 -10.32
C ALA A 126 -9.95 -0.76 -9.68
N LEU A 127 -10.06 0.30 -10.49
CA LEU A 127 -10.05 1.68 -9.98
C LEU A 127 -11.11 1.85 -8.89
N GLY A 128 -10.70 2.32 -7.70
CA GLY A 128 -11.59 2.47 -6.55
C GLY A 128 -11.82 1.20 -5.72
N SER A 129 -11.26 0.05 -6.09
CA SER A 129 -11.26 -1.14 -5.22
C SER A 129 -10.53 -0.85 -3.92
N CYS A 130 -11.05 -1.35 -2.80
CA CYS A 130 -10.45 -1.19 -1.48
C CYS A 130 -10.01 -2.54 -0.90
N VAL A 131 -8.86 -2.53 -0.23
CA VAL A 131 -8.40 -3.61 0.64
C VAL A 131 -8.48 -3.12 2.07
N HIS A 132 -9.10 -3.88 2.95
CA HIS A 132 -9.13 -3.59 4.38
C HIS A 132 -8.35 -4.64 5.16
N PHE A 133 -7.65 -4.22 6.21
CA PHE A 133 -6.95 -5.13 7.09
C PHE A 133 -6.85 -4.62 8.54
N ALA A 134 -6.64 -5.55 9.45
CA ALA A 134 -6.37 -5.33 10.86
C ALA A 134 -5.27 -6.29 11.33
N LEU A 135 -4.56 -5.93 12.39
CA LEU A 135 -3.50 -6.75 12.97
C LEU A 135 -4.03 -7.52 14.17
N ARG A 136 -3.60 -8.77 14.29
CA ARG A 136 -3.87 -9.66 15.41
C ARG A 136 -2.57 -10.04 16.08
N TYR A 137 -2.49 -9.85 17.39
CA TYR A 137 -1.36 -10.25 18.20
C TYR A 137 -1.82 -11.16 19.34
N ARG A 138 -1.37 -12.42 19.33
CA ARG A 138 -1.56 -13.36 20.45
C ARG A 138 -0.27 -13.54 21.22
N VAL A 139 -0.36 -13.39 22.53
CA VAL A 139 0.77 -13.54 23.45
C VAL A 139 0.25 -13.86 24.85
N ALA A 140 0.93 -14.75 25.57
CA ALA A 140 0.60 -15.14 26.94
C ALA A 140 -0.89 -15.52 27.16
N GLY A 141 -1.49 -16.19 26.18
CA GLY A 141 -2.91 -16.63 26.23
C GLY A 141 -3.95 -15.53 25.95
N ALA A 142 -3.53 -14.28 25.70
CA ALA A 142 -4.41 -13.18 25.34
C ALA A 142 -4.30 -12.84 23.84
N GLU A 143 -5.33 -12.16 23.31
CA GLU A 143 -5.39 -11.67 21.94
C GLU A 143 -5.66 -10.16 21.93
N TYR A 144 -4.88 -9.44 21.15
CA TYR A 144 -4.95 -8.00 20.99
C TYR A 144 -5.07 -7.65 19.51
N TRP A 145 -5.74 -6.52 19.23
CA TRP A 145 -6.05 -6.09 17.87
C TRP A 145 -5.62 -4.65 17.63
N ASP A 146 -5.08 -4.40 16.44
CA ASP A 146 -4.96 -3.07 15.87
C ASP A 146 -5.84 -2.99 14.63
N ASN A 147 -7.02 -2.42 14.79
CA ASN A 147 -7.99 -2.17 13.73
C ASN A 147 -8.14 -0.66 13.46
N ASN A 148 -7.09 0.14 13.70
CA ASN A 148 -7.10 1.58 13.49
C ASN A 148 -8.30 2.26 14.18
N GLU A 149 -8.52 1.93 15.46
CA GLU A 149 -9.63 2.45 16.28
C GLU A 149 -11.03 2.18 15.69
N GLY A 150 -11.20 1.00 15.10
CA GLY A 150 -12.47 0.56 14.51
C GLY A 150 -12.71 1.02 13.07
N ARG A 151 -11.76 1.72 12.44
CA ARG A 151 -11.84 2.11 11.02
C ARG A 151 -11.24 1.08 10.06
N ASP A 152 -10.46 0.15 10.59
CA ASP A 152 -9.50 -0.69 9.88
C ASP A 152 -8.46 0.14 9.10
N TYR A 153 -7.41 -0.54 8.64
CA TYR A 153 -6.49 0.02 7.68
C TYR A 153 -7.02 -0.22 6.27
N SER A 154 -7.14 0.85 5.47
CA SER A 154 -7.62 0.76 4.09
C SER A 154 -6.56 1.20 3.09
N LEU A 155 -6.51 0.49 1.97
CA LEU A 155 -5.80 0.95 0.77
C LEU A 155 -6.76 0.95 -0.40
N THR A 156 -6.76 2.05 -1.14
CA THR A 156 -7.60 2.24 -2.31
C THR A 156 -6.77 2.15 -3.58
N CYS A 157 -7.28 1.43 -4.58
CA CYS A 157 -6.67 1.35 -5.90
C CYS A 157 -6.89 2.66 -6.65
N ARG A 158 -5.78 3.30 -7.04
CA ARG A 158 -5.75 4.58 -7.75
C ARG A 158 -4.97 4.45 -9.05
N ALA A 159 -5.41 5.19 -10.06
CA ALA A 159 -4.68 5.30 -11.32
C ALA A 159 -3.52 6.30 -11.15
N HIS A 160 -2.32 5.88 -11.49
CA HIS A 160 -1.16 6.76 -11.60
C HIS A 160 -0.75 6.86 -13.08
N ALA A 161 -0.75 8.08 -13.61
CA ALA A 161 -0.27 8.34 -14.95
C ALA A 161 1.25 8.20 -14.97
N LEU A 162 1.76 7.22 -15.71
CA LEU A 162 3.17 7.13 -16.07
C LEU A 162 3.33 7.82 -17.42
N HIS A 163 4.08 8.93 -17.42
CA HIS A 163 4.59 9.51 -18.65
C HIS A 163 5.80 8.68 -19.06
N MET A 164 5.68 7.94 -20.16
CA MET A 164 6.85 7.41 -20.85
C MET A 164 7.43 8.55 -21.70
N PRO A 165 8.63 9.10 -21.40
CA PRO A 165 9.29 9.97 -22.35
C PRO A 165 9.58 9.16 -23.62
N ARG A 166 9.02 9.57 -24.76
CA ARG A 166 9.37 8.98 -26.05
C ARG A 166 10.86 9.20 -26.29
N GLY A 167 11.63 8.13 -26.45
CA GLY A 167 12.96 8.18 -27.08
C GLY A 167 14.18 7.74 -26.28
N GLU A 168 14.07 7.34 -25.00
CA GLU A 168 15.23 6.85 -24.22
C GLU A 168 15.20 5.36 -23.88
N CYS A 169 14.30 4.59 -24.50
CA CYS A 169 14.25 3.12 -24.30
C CYS A 169 15.14 2.35 -25.29
N GLU A 170 15.67 2.99 -26.35
CA GLU A 170 16.59 2.33 -27.29
C GLU A 170 18.08 2.45 -26.90
N GLU A 171 18.45 3.37 -25.99
CA GLU A 171 19.86 3.56 -25.57
C GLU A 171 20.19 3.17 -24.13
N SER A 172 19.22 2.75 -23.31
CA SER A 172 19.50 2.22 -21.97
C SER A 172 19.82 0.73 -22.00
N TRP A 173 20.91 0.36 -22.67
CA TRP A 173 21.60 -0.90 -22.40
C TRP A 173 22.24 -0.78 -21.03
N ILE A 174 21.64 -1.41 -20.03
CA ILE A 174 22.28 -1.60 -18.72
C ILE A 174 23.53 -2.45 -18.97
N HIS A 175 24.70 -1.81 -19.09
CA HIS A 175 25.98 -2.49 -19.07
C HIS A 175 26.21 -3.03 -17.66
N PHE A 176 25.96 -4.32 -17.46
CA PHE A 176 26.51 -5.04 -16.32
C PHE A 176 28.00 -5.25 -16.58
N ILE A 177 28.83 -4.53 -15.82
CA ILE A 177 30.27 -4.79 -15.67
C ILE A 177 30.49 -5.58 -14.38
#